data_AF-A0A6A4F580-F1
#
_entry.id   AF-A0A6A4F580-F1
#
_cell.length_a   1.000
_cell.length_b   1.000
_cell.length_c   1.000
_cell.angle_alpha   90.00
_cell.angle_beta   90.00
_cell.angle_gamma   90.00
#
_symmetry.space_group_name_H-M   'P 1'
#
loop_
_entity.id
_entity.type
_entity.pdbx_description
1 polymer ?
#
loop_
_entity_poly.entity_id
_entity_poly.type
_entity_poly.pdbx_seq_one_letter_code
_entity_poly.pdbx_strand_id
1 'polypeptide(L)'
;MPQQLPTFLIPFAGSLVTVPANGQCAYAALCASTAHVEGHRLQFTSDVVRGINVIKRSIYTLMMSNLAQDVECGVVDPSRELERLYPSQPPPKDPASATAALYNHYGQERSRSANTQIPSEFWAGAEVLRAMAQYLREPLLVLDVTANNDAHLQRYYYQEYRLKSGDVHESGCGGSMADVDAKLMLQQYARLHVLPVLIVLKNMRGITMESSMEDWQCDGTRRVIRNLQKPTVTLTPGYQRFLLTLRQACLSWQAWIRYTTSRRLIM
;
A
#
# COMPACT_ATOMS: atom_id res chain seq x y z
N MET A 1 -5.92 15.33 -21.02
CA MET A 1 -6.13 14.07 -21.76
C MET A 1 -5.22 13.04 -21.14
N PRO A 2 -5.75 11.84 -20.84
CA PRO A 2 -4.95 10.78 -20.26
C PRO A 2 -3.87 10.32 -21.23
N GLN A 3 -2.75 9.83 -20.69
CA GLN A 3 -1.66 9.31 -21.48
C GLN A 3 -1.82 7.79 -21.63
N GLN A 4 -1.59 7.28 -22.83
CA GLN A 4 -1.61 5.85 -23.09
C GLN A 4 -0.48 5.15 -22.32
N LEU A 5 -0.77 4.03 -21.66
CA LEU A 5 0.20 3.29 -20.84
C LEU A 5 1.52 3.02 -21.58
N PRO A 6 1.56 2.55 -22.84
CA PRO A 6 2.83 2.35 -23.54
C PRO A 6 3.65 3.64 -23.66
N THR A 7 3.00 4.75 -24.01
CA THR A 7 3.61 6.07 -24.11
C THR A 7 4.19 6.53 -22.77
N PHE A 8 3.58 6.12 -21.66
CA PHE A 8 4.10 6.37 -20.32
C PHE A 8 5.46 5.68 -20.11
N LEU A 9 5.64 4.43 -20.56
CA LEU A 9 6.83 3.64 -20.20
C LEU A 9 8.07 4.01 -21.00
N ILE A 10 7.89 4.57 -22.21
CA ILE A 10 8.98 4.88 -23.15
C ILE A 10 10.13 5.67 -22.49
N PRO A 11 9.88 6.78 -21.77
CA PRO A 11 10.96 7.58 -21.19
C PRO A 11 11.76 6.85 -20.10
N PHE A 12 11.20 5.80 -19.52
CA PHE A 12 11.81 5.03 -18.42
C PHE A 12 12.45 3.72 -18.89
N ALA A 13 12.42 3.43 -20.20
CA ALA A 13 12.80 2.14 -20.78
C ALA A 13 12.13 0.94 -20.06
N GLY A 14 10.89 1.16 -19.59
CA GLY A 14 10.22 0.26 -18.67
C GLY A 14 9.60 -0.96 -19.32
N SER A 15 9.87 -2.15 -18.79
CA SER A 15 9.19 -3.39 -19.20
C SER A 15 8.21 -3.88 -18.14
N LEU A 16 6.96 -4.11 -18.56
CA LEU A 16 5.85 -4.55 -17.74
C LEU A 16 6.02 -5.99 -17.16
N VAL A 17 6.05 -6.15 -15.83
CA VAL A 17 6.17 -7.46 -15.13
C VAL A 17 4.86 -7.93 -14.49
N THR A 18 4.25 -8.98 -15.04
CA THR A 18 2.99 -9.58 -14.57
C THR A 18 3.12 -10.23 -13.18
N VAL A 19 2.23 -9.93 -12.24
CA VAL A 19 2.13 -10.63 -10.94
C VAL A 19 0.87 -11.51 -10.85
N PRO A 20 0.85 -12.56 -10.00
CA PRO A 20 -0.32 -13.40 -9.79
C PRO A 20 -1.58 -12.65 -9.33
N ALA A 21 -2.74 -13.07 -9.82
CA ALA A 21 -4.04 -12.46 -9.57
C ALA A 21 -4.76 -13.12 -8.38
N ASN A 22 -4.11 -13.19 -7.22
CA ASN A 22 -4.67 -13.83 -6.01
C ASN A 22 -5.21 -12.84 -4.97
N GLY A 23 -5.38 -11.57 -5.37
CA GLY A 23 -5.76 -10.46 -4.49
C GLY A 23 -4.62 -9.89 -3.64
N GLN A 24 -3.45 -10.52 -3.61
CA GLN A 24 -2.24 -10.02 -2.92
C GLN A 24 -1.29 -9.28 -3.88
N CYS A 25 -1.79 -8.90 -5.06
CA CYS A 25 -1.00 -8.37 -6.16
C CYS A 25 -0.28 -7.05 -5.84
N ALA A 26 -0.77 -6.26 -4.86
CA ALA A 26 -0.09 -5.04 -4.43
C ALA A 26 1.28 -5.29 -3.81
N TYR A 27 1.35 -6.23 -2.87
CA TYR A 27 2.60 -6.60 -2.22
C TYR A 27 3.57 -7.25 -3.22
N ALA A 28 3.04 -8.06 -4.13
CA ALA A 28 3.83 -8.67 -5.20
C ALA A 28 4.39 -7.63 -6.17
N ALA A 29 3.59 -6.64 -6.58
CA ALA A 29 4.03 -5.57 -7.47
C ALA A 29 5.07 -4.67 -6.80
N LEU A 30 4.91 -4.38 -5.50
CA LEU A 30 5.89 -3.64 -4.72
C LEU A 30 7.22 -4.41 -4.54
N CYS A 31 7.14 -5.72 -4.33
CA CYS A 31 8.34 -6.56 -4.28
C CYS A 31 9.04 -6.57 -5.65
N ALA A 32 8.28 -6.72 -6.74
CA ALA A 32 8.81 -6.73 -8.09
C ALA A 32 9.37 -5.37 -8.55
N SER A 33 8.91 -4.23 -8.01
CA SER A 33 9.50 -2.92 -8.29
C SER A 33 10.87 -2.75 -7.61
N THR A 34 11.06 -3.36 -6.45
CA THR A 34 12.27 -3.21 -5.62
C THR A 34 13.32 -4.33 -5.77
N ALA A 35 12.95 -5.56 -6.14
CA ALA A 35 13.88 -6.71 -6.30
C ALA A 35 13.96 -7.26 -7.74
N HIS A 36 15.16 -7.61 -8.25
CA HIS A 36 15.36 -8.08 -9.64
C HIS A 36 14.38 -9.21 -10.02
N VAL A 37 13.72 -9.09 -11.18
CA VAL A 37 12.80 -10.09 -11.72
C VAL A 37 13.26 -10.43 -13.13
N GLU A 38 13.54 -11.71 -13.36
CA GLU A 38 13.86 -12.22 -14.68
C GLU A 38 12.58 -12.38 -15.51
N GLY A 39 12.57 -11.81 -16.71
CA GLY A 39 11.46 -11.90 -17.65
C GLY A 39 10.26 -10.99 -17.34
N HIS A 40 9.09 -11.34 -17.90
CA HIS A 40 7.88 -10.51 -17.87
C HIS A 40 6.82 -10.98 -16.87
N ARG A 41 7.17 -11.90 -15.97
CA ARG A 41 6.26 -12.46 -14.96
C ARG A 41 7.00 -12.81 -13.67
N LEU A 42 6.46 -12.34 -12.54
CA LEU A 42 6.93 -12.74 -11.22
C LEU A 42 6.41 -14.14 -10.89
N GLN A 43 7.32 -15.09 -10.73
CA GLN A 43 6.99 -16.44 -10.28
C GLN A 43 6.96 -16.52 -8.75
N PHE A 44 5.92 -17.12 -8.20
CA PHE A 44 5.77 -17.33 -6.75
C PHE A 44 6.53 -18.58 -6.30
N THR A 45 7.86 -18.50 -6.31
CA THR A 45 8.70 -19.48 -5.62
C THR A 45 8.61 -19.28 -4.10
N SER A 46 9.06 -20.27 -3.32
CA SER A 46 9.08 -20.17 -1.85
C SER A 46 9.85 -18.94 -1.36
N ASP A 47 10.98 -18.62 -1.98
CA ASP A 47 11.81 -17.47 -1.63
C ASP A 47 11.15 -16.13 -1.99
N VAL A 48 10.52 -16.05 -3.17
CA VAL A 48 9.78 -14.85 -3.59
C VAL A 48 8.60 -14.61 -2.65
N VAL A 49 7.80 -15.65 -2.35
CA VAL A 49 6.67 -15.56 -1.42
C VAL A 49 7.13 -15.14 -0.03
N ARG A 50 8.27 -15.65 0.44
CA ARG A 50 8.88 -15.22 1.71
C ARG A 50 9.24 -13.74 1.69
N GLY A 51 9.86 -13.25 0.62
CA GLY A 51 10.18 -11.82 0.44
C GLY A 51 8.93 -10.93 0.45
N ILE A 52 7.90 -11.32 -0.28
CA ILE A 52 6.62 -10.59 -0.30
C ILE A 52 5.98 -10.58 1.09
N ASN A 53 6.00 -11.72 1.81
CA ASN A 53 5.48 -11.83 3.17
C ASN A 53 6.23 -10.92 4.16
N VAL A 54 7.53 -10.73 4.01
CA VAL A 54 8.30 -9.78 4.83
C VAL A 54 7.81 -8.35 4.60
N ILE A 55 7.69 -7.93 3.33
CA ILE A 55 7.19 -6.59 2.98
C ILE A 55 5.76 -6.38 3.52
N LYS A 56 4.86 -7.32 3.22
CA LYS A 56 3.46 -7.30 3.68
C LYS A 56 3.37 -7.17 5.20
N ARG A 57 4.17 -7.95 5.94
CA ARG A 57 4.19 -7.91 7.41
C ARG A 57 4.67 -6.55 7.94
N SER A 58 5.67 -5.96 7.33
CA SER A 58 6.18 -4.64 7.72
C SER A 58 5.13 -3.55 7.49
N ILE A 59 4.44 -3.57 6.35
CA ILE A 59 3.37 -2.61 6.03
C ILE A 59 2.23 -2.71 7.05
N TYR A 60 1.70 -3.91 7.30
CA TYR A 60 0.64 -4.04 8.30
C TYR A 60 1.12 -3.74 9.73
N THR A 61 2.39 -4.01 10.07
CA THR A 61 2.93 -3.62 11.38
C THR A 61 2.94 -2.10 11.52
N LEU A 62 3.31 -1.37 10.47
CA LEU A 62 3.25 0.09 10.43
C LEU A 62 1.82 0.59 10.59
N MET A 63 0.88 0.08 9.78
CA MET A 63 -0.54 0.45 9.87
C MET A 63 -1.11 0.20 11.27
N MET A 64 -0.83 -0.96 11.87
CA MET A 64 -1.29 -1.30 13.21
C MET A 64 -0.66 -0.40 14.29
N SER A 65 0.60 0.02 14.12
CA SER A 65 1.29 0.89 15.08
C SER A 65 0.76 2.32 15.03
N ASN A 66 0.41 2.80 13.84
CA ASN A 66 -0.05 4.17 13.63
C ASN A 66 -1.57 4.32 13.81
N LEU A 67 -2.35 3.22 13.78
CA LEU A 67 -3.80 3.26 13.67
C LEU A 67 -4.49 4.22 14.66
N ALA A 68 -4.08 4.23 15.93
CA ALA A 68 -4.71 5.11 16.92
C ALA A 68 -4.52 6.60 16.58
N GLN A 69 -3.32 6.98 16.13
CA GLN A 69 -2.98 8.34 15.75
C GLN A 69 -3.58 8.70 14.38
N ASP A 70 -3.62 7.74 13.45
CA ASP A 70 -4.27 7.91 12.15
C ASP A 70 -5.78 8.19 12.29
N VAL A 71 -6.44 7.53 13.25
CA VAL A 71 -7.84 7.80 13.60
C VAL A 71 -8.00 9.16 14.26
N GLU A 72 -7.11 9.54 15.18
CA GLU A 72 -7.16 10.84 15.86
C GLU A 72 -7.03 12.01 14.88
N CYS A 73 -6.15 11.87 13.88
CA CYS A 73 -5.93 12.87 12.83
C CYS A 73 -6.94 12.79 11.67
N GLY A 74 -7.89 11.85 11.70
CA GLY A 74 -8.87 11.67 10.62
C GLY A 74 -8.27 11.17 9.30
N VAL A 75 -7.07 10.58 9.34
CA VAL A 75 -6.45 9.92 8.19
C VAL A 75 -7.18 8.63 7.85
N VAL A 76 -7.66 7.93 8.88
CA VAL A 76 -8.42 6.69 8.79
C VAL A 76 -9.77 6.88 9.48
N ASP A 77 -10.85 6.52 8.78
CA ASP A 77 -12.16 6.29 9.37
C ASP A 77 -12.38 4.78 9.53
N PRO A 78 -12.32 4.23 10.76
CA PRO A 78 -12.43 2.80 10.99
C PRO A 78 -13.78 2.22 10.57
N SER A 79 -14.86 2.97 10.76
CA SER A 79 -16.22 2.50 10.45
C SER A 79 -16.38 2.38 8.95
N ARG A 80 -15.97 3.41 8.21
CA ARG A 80 -15.99 3.41 6.75
C ARG A 80 -15.12 2.31 6.16
N GLU A 81 -13.91 2.10 6.71
CA GLU A 81 -13.03 1.03 6.21
C GLU A 81 -13.60 -0.36 6.53
N LEU A 82 -14.24 -0.54 7.68
CA LEU A 82 -14.94 -1.80 8.00
C LEU A 82 -16.16 -2.05 7.12
N GLU A 83 -16.95 -1.02 6.79
CA GLU A 83 -18.05 -1.12 5.83
C GLU A 83 -17.57 -1.60 4.46
N ARG A 84 -16.42 -1.06 4.01
CA ARG A 84 -15.79 -1.48 2.75
C ARG A 84 -15.30 -2.93 2.80
N LEU A 85 -14.68 -3.34 3.91
CA LEU A 85 -14.13 -4.69 4.09
C LEU A 85 -15.22 -5.75 4.29
N TYR A 86 -16.30 -5.39 4.99
CA TYR A 86 -17.37 -6.30 5.39
C TYR A 86 -18.74 -5.70 5.05
N PRO A 87 -19.11 -5.56 3.76
CA PRO A 87 -20.32 -4.83 3.35
C PRO A 87 -21.62 -5.45 3.85
N SER A 88 -21.62 -6.74 4.20
CA SER A 88 -22.78 -7.42 4.77
C SER A 88 -22.89 -7.30 6.29
N GLN A 89 -21.97 -6.59 6.96
CA GLN A 89 -21.91 -6.47 8.41
C GLN A 89 -21.90 -4.99 8.80
N PRO A 90 -22.85 -4.51 9.61
CA PRO A 90 -22.82 -3.12 10.06
C PRO A 90 -21.58 -2.90 10.93
N PRO A 91 -20.84 -1.79 10.73
CA PRO A 91 -19.68 -1.49 11.54
C PRO A 91 -20.11 -1.19 12.99
N PRO A 92 -19.20 -1.38 13.97
CA PRO A 92 -19.46 -0.95 15.34
C PRO A 92 -19.77 0.55 15.38
N LYS A 93 -20.79 0.95 16.15
CA LYS A 93 -21.18 2.36 16.31
C LYS A 93 -20.18 3.19 17.12
N ASP A 94 -19.47 2.52 18.03
CA ASP A 94 -18.47 3.15 18.89
C ASP A 94 -17.12 3.21 18.16
N PRO A 95 -16.49 4.40 18.00
CA PRO A 95 -15.22 4.55 17.30
C PRO A 95 -14.08 3.70 17.87
N ALA A 96 -14.02 3.50 19.19
CA ALA A 96 -12.98 2.68 19.79
C ALA A 96 -13.16 1.19 19.43
N SER A 97 -14.41 0.71 19.43
CA SER A 97 -14.78 -0.63 19.00
C SER A 97 -14.51 -0.85 17.51
N ALA A 98 -14.83 0.12 16.66
CA ALA A 98 -14.51 0.08 15.23
C ALA A 98 -12.99 0.05 15.00
N THR A 99 -12.24 0.88 15.72
CA THR A 99 -10.76 0.87 15.69
C THR A 99 -10.18 -0.49 16.08
N ALA A 100 -10.69 -1.10 17.16
CA ALA A 100 -10.25 -2.42 17.61
C ALA A 100 -10.59 -3.53 16.61
N ALA A 101 -11.76 -3.48 15.99
CA ALA A 101 -12.16 -4.42 14.94
C ALA A 101 -11.26 -4.30 13.70
N LEU A 102 -10.95 -3.07 13.28
CA LEU A 102 -10.02 -2.82 12.18
C LEU A 102 -8.60 -3.29 12.50
N TYR A 103 -8.12 -3.05 13.72
CA TYR A 103 -6.83 -3.57 14.20
C TYR A 103 -6.76 -5.10 14.12
N ASN A 104 -7.83 -5.79 14.52
CA ASN A 104 -7.92 -7.24 14.44
C ASN A 104 -7.89 -7.73 12.99
N HIS A 105 -8.60 -7.05 12.08
CA HIS A 105 -8.53 -7.34 10.65
C HIS A 105 -7.09 -7.21 10.12
N TYR A 106 -6.40 -6.10 10.42
CA TYR A 106 -4.99 -5.93 10.02
C TYR A 106 -4.08 -7.01 10.61
N GLY A 107 -4.32 -7.45 11.84
CA GLY A 107 -3.60 -8.56 12.45
C GLY A 107 -3.76 -9.89 11.69
N GLN A 108 -4.98 -10.16 11.20
CA GLN A 108 -5.27 -11.33 10.36
C GLN A 108 -4.58 -11.22 9.00
N GLU A 109 -4.69 -10.08 8.32
CA GLU A 109 -4.07 -9.88 7.02
C GLU A 109 -2.53 -9.94 7.09
N ARG A 110 -1.93 -9.37 8.14
CA ARG A 110 -0.49 -9.46 8.42
C ARG A 110 0.01 -10.91 8.49
N SER A 111 -0.83 -11.80 9.02
CA SER A 111 -0.49 -13.22 9.24
C SER A 111 -0.76 -14.06 7.99
N ARG A 112 -1.72 -13.67 7.15
CA ARG A 112 -2.09 -14.37 5.92
C ARG A 112 -0.96 -14.33 4.89
N SER A 113 -0.62 -15.50 4.34
CA SER A 113 0.40 -15.61 3.30
C SER A 113 0.01 -14.84 2.03
N ALA A 114 1.00 -14.20 1.39
CA ALA A 114 0.86 -13.56 0.10
C ALA A 114 0.53 -14.53 -1.05
N ASN A 115 0.68 -15.85 -0.83
CA ASN A 115 0.27 -16.87 -1.80
C ASN A 115 -1.20 -17.30 -1.63
N THR A 116 -1.90 -16.83 -0.60
CA THR A 116 -3.30 -17.19 -0.35
C THR A 116 -4.23 -16.30 -1.16
N GLN A 117 -5.19 -16.92 -1.86
CA GLN A 117 -6.30 -16.22 -2.51
C GLN A 117 -7.14 -15.48 -1.47
N ILE A 118 -7.50 -14.22 -1.76
CA ILE A 118 -8.39 -13.43 -0.89
C ILE A 118 -9.60 -12.87 -1.66
N PRO A 119 -10.72 -12.63 -0.96
CA PRO A 119 -11.87 -11.90 -1.50
C PRO A 119 -11.49 -10.50 -1.99
N SER A 120 -12.27 -9.96 -2.93
CA SER A 120 -12.06 -8.64 -3.53
C SER A 120 -12.14 -7.49 -2.54
N GLU A 121 -12.98 -7.65 -1.52
CA GLU A 121 -13.20 -6.67 -0.46
C GLU A 121 -11.91 -6.44 0.34
N PHE A 122 -11.05 -7.45 0.45
CA PHE A 122 -9.78 -7.41 1.19
C PHE A 122 -8.58 -7.00 0.33
N TRP A 123 -8.80 -6.65 -0.95
CA TRP A 123 -7.72 -6.16 -1.78
C TRP A 123 -7.15 -4.85 -1.21
N ALA A 124 -5.86 -4.65 -1.44
CA ALA A 124 -5.17 -3.45 -1.00
C ALA A 124 -5.77 -2.20 -1.68
N GLY A 125 -6.43 -1.36 -0.88
CA GLY A 125 -6.92 -0.05 -1.28
C GLY A 125 -5.97 1.09 -0.89
N ALA A 126 -6.50 2.32 -0.88
CA ALA A 126 -5.74 3.52 -0.59
C ALA A 126 -5.05 3.51 0.79
N GLU A 127 -5.64 2.87 1.81
CA GLU A 127 -5.03 2.73 3.15
C GLU A 127 -3.69 1.99 3.10
N VAL A 128 -3.67 0.86 2.39
CA VAL A 128 -2.45 0.05 2.24
C VAL A 128 -1.42 0.79 1.38
N LEU A 129 -1.85 1.49 0.33
CA LEU A 129 -0.94 2.22 -0.58
C LEU A 129 -0.26 3.41 0.10
N ARG A 130 -0.99 4.13 0.97
CA ARG A 130 -0.44 5.16 1.85
C ARG A 130 0.64 4.59 2.78
N ALA A 131 0.35 3.46 3.43
CA ALA A 131 1.32 2.78 4.28
C ALA A 131 2.52 2.23 3.49
N MET A 132 2.34 1.80 2.24
CA MET A 132 3.44 1.41 1.36
C MET A 132 4.38 2.59 1.07
N ALA A 133 3.85 3.78 0.77
CA ALA A 133 4.67 4.96 0.54
C ALA A 133 5.47 5.35 1.79
N GLN A 134 4.83 5.31 2.97
CA GLN A 134 5.53 5.54 4.24
C GLN A 134 6.59 4.48 4.54
N TYR A 135 6.30 3.20 4.26
CA TYR A 135 7.28 2.11 4.40
C TYR A 135 8.50 2.30 3.50
N LEU A 136 8.29 2.72 2.25
CA LEU A 136 9.35 2.93 1.27
C LEU A 136 10.21 4.16 1.56
N ARG A 137 9.67 5.16 2.27
CA ARG A 137 10.30 6.48 2.46
C ARG A 137 10.54 7.23 1.14
N GLU A 138 9.71 6.94 0.14
CA GLU A 138 9.69 7.60 -1.17
C GLU A 138 8.26 7.59 -1.74
N PRO A 139 7.92 8.50 -2.68
CA PRO A 139 6.60 8.49 -3.30
C PRO A 139 6.34 7.20 -4.08
N LEU A 140 5.16 6.59 -3.84
CA LEU A 140 4.64 5.48 -4.62
C LEU A 140 3.72 6.01 -5.71
N LEU A 141 4.07 5.72 -6.96
CA LEU A 141 3.25 6.05 -8.12
C LEU A 141 2.42 4.84 -8.55
N VAL A 142 1.11 5.04 -8.69
CA VAL A 142 0.19 4.03 -9.18
C VAL A 142 -0.40 4.50 -10.50
N LEU A 143 -0.16 3.75 -11.56
CA LEU A 143 -0.87 3.94 -12.82
C LEU A 143 -2.15 3.12 -12.79
N ASP A 144 -3.28 3.80 -12.72
CA ASP A 144 -4.59 3.21 -12.90
C ASP A 144 -4.95 3.23 -14.39
N VAL A 145 -5.05 2.05 -14.99
CA VAL A 145 -5.13 1.88 -16.43
C VAL A 145 -6.48 1.30 -16.79
N THR A 146 -7.22 2.05 -17.60
CA THR A 146 -8.52 1.63 -18.13
C THR A 146 -8.38 0.50 -19.15
N ALA A 147 -9.51 -0.10 -19.53
CA ALA A 147 -9.57 -1.09 -20.61
C ALA A 147 -8.97 -0.56 -21.93
N ASN A 148 -9.07 0.75 -22.19
CA ASN A 148 -8.56 1.42 -23.39
C ASN A 148 -7.07 1.80 -23.28
N ASN A 149 -6.37 1.33 -22.22
CA ASN A 149 -5.01 1.70 -21.86
C ASN A 149 -4.78 3.18 -21.53
N ASP A 150 -5.85 3.93 -21.27
CA ASP A 150 -5.73 5.27 -20.71
C ASP A 150 -5.21 5.16 -19.28
N ALA A 151 -4.07 5.78 -18.99
CA ALA A 151 -3.43 5.74 -17.69
C ALA A 151 -3.68 7.04 -16.93
N HIS A 152 -4.26 6.90 -15.74
CA HIS A 152 -4.41 7.95 -14.75
C HIS A 152 -3.40 7.72 -13.63
N LEU A 153 -2.79 8.79 -13.14
CA LEU A 153 -1.77 8.68 -12.11
C LEU A 153 -2.38 8.93 -10.74
N GLN A 154 -2.03 8.10 -9.79
CA GLN A 154 -2.19 8.37 -8.37
C GLN A 154 -0.81 8.47 -7.73
N ARG A 155 -0.69 9.36 -6.75
CA ARG A 155 0.55 9.54 -5.99
C ARG A 155 0.27 9.36 -4.51
N TYR A 156 1.01 8.45 -3.92
CA TYR A 156 1.06 8.23 -2.47
C TYR A 156 2.41 8.66 -1.93
N TYR A 157 2.40 9.33 -0.78
CA TYR A 157 3.57 9.82 -0.08
C TYR A 157 3.27 9.82 1.41
N TYR A 158 4.14 10.39 2.23
CA TYR A 158 3.92 10.54 3.66
C TYR A 158 4.12 11.99 4.06
N GLN A 159 3.42 12.40 5.11
CA GLN A 159 3.49 13.75 5.65
C GLN A 159 3.33 13.74 7.16
N GLU A 160 3.64 14.87 7.78
CA GLU A 160 3.43 15.11 9.19
C GLU A 160 2.03 15.66 9.47
N TYR A 161 1.41 15.15 10.51
CA TYR A 161 0.12 15.56 11.08
C TYR A 161 0.35 16.03 12.51
N ARG A 162 -0.43 17.01 12.96
CA ARG A 162 -0.42 17.45 14.35
C ARG A 162 -1.50 16.72 15.14
N LEU A 163 -1.10 16.04 16.21
CA LEU A 163 -2.00 15.43 17.18
C LEU A 163 -2.66 16.51 18.06
N LYS A 164 -3.75 16.15 18.74
CA LYS A 164 -4.40 17.05 19.71
C LYS A 164 -3.49 17.34 20.90
N SER A 165 -2.55 16.43 21.22
CA SER A 165 -1.50 16.66 22.21
C SER A 165 -0.50 17.75 21.81
N GLY A 166 -0.44 18.12 20.54
CA GLY A 166 0.58 18.99 19.96
C GLY A 166 1.79 18.23 19.39
N ASP A 167 1.87 16.91 19.60
CA ASP A 167 2.92 16.07 19.02
C ASP A 167 2.78 15.93 17.51
N VAL A 168 3.88 15.57 16.86
CA VAL A 168 3.93 15.31 15.42
C VAL A 168 3.77 13.80 15.18
N HIS A 169 2.83 13.45 14.33
CA HIS A 169 2.58 12.10 13.85
C HIS A 169 2.83 12.03 12.35
N GLU A 170 3.62 11.07 11.90
CA GLU A 170 3.87 10.87 10.48
C GLU A 170 2.98 9.75 9.95
N SER A 171 2.24 10.03 8.87
CA SER A 171 1.40 9.03 8.22
C SER A 171 1.39 9.17 6.71
N GLY A 172 0.98 8.09 6.04
CA GLY A 172 0.81 8.06 4.60
C GLY A 172 -0.40 8.87 4.14
N CYS A 173 -0.28 9.54 3.00
CA CYS A 173 -1.36 10.27 2.34
C CYS A 173 -1.25 10.10 0.81
N GLY A 174 -2.27 10.55 0.08
CA GLY A 174 -2.24 10.51 -1.38
C GLY A 174 -3.59 10.27 -2.02
N GLY A 175 -3.56 10.11 -3.34
CA GLY A 175 -4.74 9.92 -4.16
C GLY A 175 -4.49 10.24 -5.62
N SER A 176 -5.57 10.39 -6.37
CA SER A 176 -5.53 10.72 -7.80
C SER A 176 -4.88 12.08 -8.05
N MET A 177 -4.09 12.16 -9.12
CA MET A 177 -3.45 13.36 -9.61
C MET A 177 -4.09 13.76 -10.94
N ALA A 178 -4.25 15.06 -11.18
CA ALA A 178 -4.73 15.55 -12.46
C ALA A 178 -3.76 15.15 -13.59
N ASP A 179 -4.28 14.73 -14.74
CA ASP A 179 -3.46 14.26 -15.87
C ASP A 179 -2.40 15.28 -16.31
N VAL A 180 -2.71 16.59 -16.21
CA VAL A 180 -1.78 17.67 -16.55
C VAL A 180 -0.58 17.71 -15.60
N ASP A 181 -0.82 17.62 -14.30
CA ASP A 181 0.22 17.62 -13.28
C ASP A 181 1.06 16.34 -13.33
N ALA A 182 0.39 15.20 -13.55
CA ALA A 182 1.02 13.91 -13.74
C ALA A 182 2.01 13.96 -14.92
N LYS A 183 1.57 14.46 -16.07
CA LYS A 183 2.41 14.59 -17.27
C LYS A 183 3.63 15.47 -17.01
N LEU A 184 3.45 16.63 -16.38
CA LEU A 184 4.54 17.54 -16.06
C LEU A 184 5.56 16.91 -15.09
N MET A 185 5.09 16.29 -14.01
CA MET A 185 5.94 15.61 -13.03
C MET A 185 6.77 14.49 -13.68
N LEU A 186 6.15 13.70 -14.55
CA LEU A 186 6.83 12.58 -15.21
C LEU A 186 7.85 13.04 -16.24
N GLN A 187 7.54 14.10 -16.99
CA GLN A 187 8.51 14.74 -17.89
C GLN A 187 9.73 15.23 -17.11
N GLN A 188 9.53 15.79 -15.92
CA GLN A 188 10.63 16.19 -15.04
C GLN A 188 11.43 14.98 -14.56
N TYR A 189 10.78 13.89 -14.11
CA TYR A 189 11.47 12.66 -13.71
C TYR A 189 12.30 12.06 -14.83
N ALA A 190 11.75 11.98 -16.04
CA ALA A 190 12.47 11.50 -17.21
C ALA A 190 13.68 12.39 -17.53
N ARG A 191 13.51 13.72 -17.52
CA ARG A 191 14.59 14.69 -17.76
C ARG A 191 15.71 14.60 -16.72
N LEU A 192 15.36 14.32 -15.48
CA LEU A 192 16.32 14.19 -14.37
C LEU A 192 16.87 12.76 -14.21
N HIS A 193 16.48 11.83 -15.09
CA HIS A 193 16.82 10.41 -15.00
C HIS A 193 16.47 9.78 -13.64
N VAL A 194 15.41 10.27 -13.00
CA VAL A 194 14.86 9.72 -11.75
C VAL A 194 13.86 8.63 -12.11
N LEU A 195 14.10 7.41 -11.62
CA LEU A 195 13.17 6.30 -11.77
C LEU A 195 12.30 6.20 -10.50
N PRO A 196 11.02 6.60 -10.53
CA PRO A 196 10.14 6.45 -9.38
C PRO A 196 9.75 4.99 -9.16
N VAL A 197 9.34 4.65 -7.93
CA VAL A 197 8.65 3.38 -7.67
C VAL A 197 7.27 3.44 -8.30
N LEU A 198 7.05 2.60 -9.30
CA LEU A 198 5.82 2.58 -10.05
C LEU A 198 5.19 1.20 -10.08
N ILE A 199 3.90 1.15 -9.79
CA ILE A 199 3.06 -0.03 -9.97
C ILE A 199 1.92 0.27 -10.93
N VAL A 200 1.59 -0.67 -11.81
CA VAL A 200 0.46 -0.56 -12.74
C VAL A 200 -0.71 -1.39 -12.20
N LEU A 201 -1.84 -0.74 -12.03
CA LEU A 201 -3.15 -1.34 -11.87
C LEU A 201 -3.83 -1.35 -13.22
N LYS A 202 -4.12 -2.54 -13.78
CA LYS A 202 -4.87 -2.64 -15.03
C LYS A 202 -6.24 -3.20 -14.73
N ASN A 203 -7.27 -2.36 -14.87
CA ASN A 203 -8.64 -2.76 -14.62
C ASN A 203 -9.15 -3.54 -15.85
N MET A 204 -9.45 -4.82 -15.69
CA MET A 204 -9.99 -5.68 -16.75
C MET A 204 -11.52 -5.58 -16.89
N ARG A 205 -12.19 -4.73 -16.09
CA ARG A 205 -13.62 -4.42 -16.23
C ARG A 205 -13.82 -2.99 -16.73
N GLY A 206 -14.73 -2.84 -17.69
CA GLY A 206 -14.99 -1.60 -18.41
C GLY A 206 -15.65 -0.50 -17.57
N ILE A 207 -15.27 0.73 -17.92
CA ILE A 207 -15.89 2.06 -17.70
C ILE A 207 -17.05 2.14 -16.69
N THR A 208 -16.88 3.01 -15.70
CA THR A 208 -17.89 4.02 -15.37
C THR A 208 -17.20 5.39 -15.24
N MET A 209 -17.48 6.27 -16.19
CA MET A 209 -17.37 7.71 -15.98
C MET A 209 -18.42 8.12 -14.93
N GLU A 210 -18.07 9.16 -14.18
CA GLU A 210 -18.86 9.89 -13.20
C GLU A 210 -18.97 9.33 -11.78
N SER A 211 -18.26 10.08 -10.92
CA SER A 211 -18.50 10.30 -9.49
C SER A 211 -17.75 9.40 -8.49
N SER A 212 -17.05 10.12 -7.62
CA SER A 212 -16.53 9.73 -6.32
C SER A 212 -15.22 8.95 -6.27
N MET A 213 -14.41 9.40 -5.34
CA MET A 213 -13.09 8.98 -4.90
C MET A 213 -13.04 7.53 -4.35
N GLU A 214 -14.06 6.69 -4.62
CA GLU A 214 -14.50 5.67 -3.67
C GLU A 214 -14.50 4.21 -4.17
N ASP A 215 -14.43 3.93 -5.48
CA ASP A 215 -14.54 2.55 -5.95
C ASP A 215 -13.20 1.94 -6.41
N TRP A 216 -12.43 1.49 -5.40
CA TRP A 216 -11.27 0.62 -5.59
C TRP A 216 -11.70 -0.84 -5.78
N GLN A 217 -11.70 -1.34 -7.02
CA GLN A 217 -11.80 -2.78 -7.31
C GLN A 217 -10.74 -3.19 -8.34
N CYS A 218 -9.80 -4.06 -7.91
CA CYS A 218 -8.62 -4.50 -8.67
C CYS A 218 -8.82 -5.79 -9.50
N ASP A 219 -9.57 -5.78 -10.60
CA ASP A 219 -9.58 -6.94 -11.50
C ASP A 219 -8.39 -6.89 -12.47
N GLY A 220 -7.26 -7.52 -12.13
CA GLY A 220 -6.28 -7.95 -13.15
C GLY A 220 -4.80 -7.55 -13.02
N THR A 221 -3.98 -8.49 -13.51
CA THR A 221 -2.56 -8.46 -13.92
C THR A 221 -1.79 -7.14 -13.75
N ARG A 222 -1.07 -6.98 -12.63
CA ARG A 222 -0.18 -5.83 -12.41
C ARG A 222 1.13 -5.99 -13.16
N ARG A 223 1.67 -4.88 -13.64
CA ARG A 223 2.92 -4.80 -14.39
C ARG A 223 3.86 -3.74 -13.80
N VAL A 224 5.13 -4.05 -13.57
CA VAL A 224 6.16 -3.12 -13.04
C VAL A 224 6.98 -2.50 -14.16
N ILE A 225 7.55 -1.30 -14.01
CA ILE A 225 8.58 -0.73 -14.92
C ILE A 225 9.97 -0.92 -14.31
N ARG A 226 10.94 -1.40 -15.09
CA ARG A 226 12.36 -1.38 -14.73
C ARG A 226 13.27 -0.83 -15.80
N ASN A 227 14.34 -0.19 -15.34
CA ASN A 227 15.56 0.09 -16.10
C ASN A 227 16.61 -1.01 -15.78
N LEU A 228 17.30 -1.52 -16.81
CA LEU A 228 18.20 -2.68 -16.80
C LEU A 228 19.59 -2.42 -16.18
N GLN A 229 19.82 -1.31 -15.48
CA GLN A 229 21.19 -0.85 -15.13
C GLN A 229 21.50 -0.55 -13.66
N LYS A 230 20.69 -0.97 -12.66
CA LYS A 230 21.10 -0.82 -11.24
C LYS A 230 21.70 -2.12 -10.66
N PRO A 231 22.81 -2.02 -9.91
CA PRO A 231 23.58 -3.17 -9.42
C PRO A 231 22.85 -3.91 -8.29
N THR A 232 23.15 -5.21 -8.20
CA THR A 232 22.65 -6.18 -7.22
C THR A 232 22.72 -5.64 -5.79
N VAL A 233 21.56 -5.44 -5.14
CA VAL A 233 21.50 -5.10 -3.71
C VAL A 233 21.34 -6.38 -2.90
N THR A 234 22.42 -6.80 -2.26
CA THR A 234 22.39 -7.76 -1.16
C THR A 234 21.72 -7.10 0.04
N LEU A 235 20.71 -7.74 0.65
CA LEU A 235 20.02 -7.25 1.83
C LEU A 235 21.04 -6.90 2.93
N THR A 236 21.19 -5.62 3.26
CA THR A 236 22.20 -5.17 4.22
C THR A 236 21.72 -5.28 5.67
N PRO A 237 22.63 -5.46 6.65
CA PRO A 237 22.34 -5.64 8.07
C PRO A 237 21.48 -4.53 8.73
N GLY A 238 21.41 -3.33 8.12
CA GLY A 238 20.54 -2.25 8.58
C GLY A 238 19.05 -2.62 8.61
N TYR A 239 18.62 -3.47 7.68
CA TYR A 239 17.23 -3.96 7.61
C TYR A 239 16.87 -4.85 8.81
N GLN A 240 17.82 -5.62 9.34
CA GLN A 240 17.62 -6.45 10.54
C GLN A 240 17.48 -5.60 11.81
N ARG A 241 18.20 -4.48 11.90
CA ARG A 241 18.07 -3.54 13.03
C ARG A 241 16.72 -2.85 13.07
N PHE A 242 16.18 -2.45 11.92
CA PHE A 242 14.85 -1.84 11.82
C PHE A 242 13.72 -2.79 12.25
N LEU A 243 13.81 -4.08 11.88
CA LEU A 243 12.86 -5.11 12.30
C LEU A 243 12.89 -5.37 13.82
N LEU A 244 14.05 -5.23 14.47
CA LEU A 244 14.18 -5.35 15.93
C LEU A 244 13.49 -4.20 16.67
N THR A 245 13.64 -2.97 16.18
CA THR A 245 12.98 -1.78 16.76
C THR A 245 11.45 -1.86 16.65
N LEU A 246 10.94 -2.31 15.50
CA LEU A 246 9.49 -2.51 15.31
C LEU A 246 8.92 -3.63 16.20
N ARG A 247 9.70 -4.67 16.47
CA ARG A 247 9.30 -5.75 17.40
C ARG A 247 9.18 -5.25 18.84
N GLN A 248 10.04 -4.34 19.27
CA GLN A 248 9.96 -3.70 20.60
C GLN A 248 8.76 -2.77 20.73
N ALA A 249 8.44 -1.98 19.69
CA ALA A 249 7.27 -1.12 19.67
C ALA A 249 5.94 -1.91 19.72
N CYS A 250 5.89 -3.08 19.07
CA CYS A 250 4.70 -3.94 19.12
C CYS A 250 4.50 -4.57 20.53
N LEU A 251 5.59 -4.90 21.23
CA LEU A 251 5.53 -5.44 22.59
C LEU A 251 5.14 -4.39 23.64
N SER A 252 5.60 -3.14 23.50
CA SER A 252 5.21 -2.05 24.40
C SER A 252 3.73 -1.69 24.28
N TRP A 253 3.17 -1.74 23.06
CA TRP A 253 1.75 -1.47 22.82
C TRP A 253 0.84 -2.61 23.34
N GLN A 254 1.25 -3.88 23.17
CA GLN A 254 0.55 -5.02 23.80
C GLN A 254 0.59 -4.96 25.33
N ALA A 255 1.70 -4.51 25.92
CA ALA A 255 1.81 -4.29 27.36
C ALA A 255 0.90 -3.14 27.83
N TRP A 256 0.77 -2.07 27.03
CA TRP A 256 -0.13 -0.96 27.32
C TRP A 256 -1.61 -1.35 27.26
N ILE A 257 -2.03 -2.15 26.27
CA ILE A 257 -3.40 -2.71 26.22
C ILE A 257 -3.68 -3.57 27.46
N ARG A 258 -2.75 -4.44 27.87
CA ARG A 258 -2.94 -5.28 29.07
C ARG A 258 -3.06 -4.42 30.34
N TYR A 259 -2.29 -3.34 30.42
CA TYR A 259 -2.32 -2.41 31.55
C TYR A 259 -3.64 -1.64 31.64
N THR A 260 -4.18 -1.15 30.52
CA THR A 260 -5.44 -0.40 30.48
C THR A 260 -6.66 -1.31 30.71
N THR A 261 -6.61 -2.56 30.24
CA THR A 261 -7.68 -3.55 30.45
C THR A 261 -7.74 -4.03 31.91
N SER A 262 -6.59 -4.16 32.59
CA SER A 262 -6.53 -4.59 34.00
C SER A 262 -7.02 -3.53 35.00
N ARG A 263 -6.91 -2.24 34.66
CA ARG A 263 -7.42 -1.15 35.51
C ARG A 263 -8.93 -0.92 35.42
N ARG A 264 -9.61 -1.47 34.41
CA ARG A 264 -11.09 -1.46 34.34
C ARG A 264 -11.77 -2.57 35.15
N LEU A 265 -11.00 -3.46 35.79
CA LEU A 265 -11.49 -4.52 36.67
C LEU A 265 -11.24 -4.24 38.16
N ILE A 266 -10.67 -3.08 38.52
CA ILE A 266 -10.36 -2.68 39.92
C ILE A 266 -11.02 -1.32 40.28
N MET A 267 -12.06 -0.91 39.55
CA MET A 267 -13.02 0.12 39.97
C MET A 267 -14.43 -0.40 39.75
#